data_AF-A0A536MNL0-F1
#
_entry.id   AF-A0A536MNL0-F1
#
_cell.length_a   1.000
_cell.length_b   1.000
_cell.length_c   1.000
_cell.angle_alpha   90.00
_cell.angle_beta   90.00
_cell.angle_gamma   90.00
#
_symmetry.space_group_name_H-M   'P 1'
#
loop_
_entity.id
_entity.type
_entity.pdbx_description
1 polymer ?
#
loop_
_entity_poly.entity_id
_entity_poly.type
_entity_poly.pdbx_seq_one_letter_code
_entity_poly.pdbx_strand_id
1 'polypeptide(L)' 'MDHPAYDAAAPRGRAPSGAELAGLGVLLAAVVILPLLIGAVIDGVAHTAPLLLFAGLLIGIIAGGVVVYTRFKPYL' A
#
# COMPACT_ATOMS: atom_id res chain seq x y z
N MET A 1 20.98 31.92 -38.01
CA MET A 1 21.34 30.65 -37.35
C MET A 1 20.30 30.43 -36.29
N ASP A 2 19.26 29.68 -36.64
CA ASP A 2 18.11 29.44 -35.78
C ASP A 2 18.52 28.42 -34.73
N HIS A 3 18.46 28.81 -33.46
CA HIS A 3 18.71 27.88 -32.36
C HIS A 3 17.56 26.86 -32.33
N PRO A 4 17.85 25.54 -32.43
CA PRO A 4 16.84 24.55 -32.10
C PRO A 4 16.42 24.80 -30.65
N ALA A 5 15.13 25.06 -30.46
CA ALA A 5 14.50 25.04 -29.15
C ALA A 5 14.68 23.62 -28.62
N TYR A 6 15.75 23.41 -27.86
CA TYR A 6 15.98 22.20 -27.09
C TYR A 6 14.70 21.92 -26.32
N ASP A 7 14.01 20.89 -26.79
CA ASP A 7 13.21 19.95 -26.04
C ASP A 7 12.63 20.55 -24.78
N ALA A 8 11.37 20.99 -24.88
CA ALA A 8 10.48 21.18 -23.75
C ALA A 8 10.68 19.99 -22.80
N ALA A 9 11.50 20.21 -21.77
CA ALA A 9 11.95 19.17 -20.88
C ALA A 9 10.70 18.51 -20.32
N ALA A 10 10.51 17.24 -20.68
CA ALA A 10 9.43 16.40 -20.19
C ALA A 10 9.25 16.64 -18.68
N PRO A 11 8.02 16.69 -18.15
CA PRO A 11 7.80 16.93 -16.73
C PRO A 11 8.62 15.91 -15.95
N ARG A 12 9.76 16.33 -15.40
CA ARG A 12 10.58 15.46 -14.56
C ARG A 12 9.70 15.14 -13.36
N GLY A 13 9.21 13.90 -13.32
CA GLY A 13 8.34 13.41 -12.26
C GLY A 13 8.90 13.86 -10.92
N ARG A 14 8.11 14.63 -10.18
CA ARG A 14 8.56 15.21 -8.91
C ARG A 14 8.94 14.06 -8.00
N ALA A 15 10.20 14.05 -7.55
CA ALA A 15 10.66 13.04 -6.60
C ALA A 15 9.72 13.07 -5.38
N PRO A 16 9.23 11.90 -4.90
CA PRO A 16 8.34 11.84 -3.75
C PRO A 16 8.99 12.53 -2.55
N SER A 17 8.24 13.42 -1.91
CA SER A 17 8.69 14.06 -0.68
C SER A 17 8.86 13.03 0.44
N GLY A 18 9.75 13.29 1.39
CA GLY A 18 9.94 12.41 2.54
C GLY A 18 8.64 12.17 3.34
N ALA A 19 7.75 13.16 3.36
CA ALA A 19 6.42 13.03 3.97
C ALA A 19 5.51 12.05 3.20
N GLU A 20 5.54 12.05 1.86
CA GLU A 20 4.79 11.09 1.05
C GLU A 20 5.32 9.67 1.24
N LEU A 21 6.64 9.50 1.30
CA LEU A 21 7.26 8.19 1.58
C LEU A 21 6.90 7.67 2.98
N ALA A 22 6.93 8.54 3.99
CA ALA A 22 6.51 8.19 5.34
C ALA A 22 5.01 7.83 5.39
N GLY A 23 4.16 8.61 4.71
CA GLY A 23 2.73 8.35 4.59
C GLY A 23 2.43 7.00 3.93
N LEU A 24 3.16 6.64 2.87
CA LEU A 24 3.07 5.33 2.23
C LEU A 24 3.50 4.19 3.15
N GLY A 25 4.60 4.38 3.89
CA GLY A 25 5.06 3.38 4.87
C GLY A 25 4.05 3.14 5.99
N VAL A 26 3.46 4.21 6.54
CA VAL A 26 2.42 4.12 7.58
C VAL A 26 1.16 3.47 7.03
N LEU A 27 0.73 3.84 5.82
CA LEU A 27 -0.43 3.23 5.18
C LEU A 27 -0.22 1.72 4.97
N LEU A 28 0.95 1.33 4.46
CA LEU A 28 1.30 -0.08 4.27
C LEU A 28 1.31 -0.84 5.61
N ALA A 29 1.93 -0.27 6.63
CA ALA A 29 1.96 -0.84 7.96
C ALA A 29 0.55 -1.00 8.53
N ALA A 30 -0.32 0.01 8.40
CA ALA A 30 -1.69 -0.04 8.88
C ALA A 30 -2.52 -1.12 8.19
N VAL A 31 -2.42 -1.25 6.86
CA VAL A 31 -3.15 -2.26 6.08
C VAL A 31 -2.76 -3.69 6.48
N VAL A 32 -1.52 -3.91 6.94
CA VAL A 32 -1.06 -5.23 7.40
C VAL A 32 -1.37 -5.43 8.88
N ILE A 33 -0.93 -4.52 9.75
CA ILE A 33 -0.96 -4.67 11.20
C ILE A 33 -2.39 -4.66 11.74
N LEU A 34 -3.27 -3.79 11.21
CA LEU A 34 -4.61 -3.61 11.75
C LEU A 34 -5.48 -4.88 11.64
N PRO A 35 -5.63 -5.55 10.47
CA PRO A 35 -6.38 -6.80 10.38
C PRO A 35 -5.73 -7.95 11.15
N LEU A 36 -4.39 -7.99 11.27
CA LEU A 36 -3.67 -8.96 12.09
C LEU A 36 -4.02 -8.82 13.59
N LEU A 37 -4.02 -7.58 14.11
CA LEU A 37 -4.41 -7.29 15.49
C LEU A 37 -5.89 -7.61 15.73
N ILE A 38 -6.78 -7.25 14.79
CA ILE A 38 -8.20 -7.57 14.89
C ILE A 38 -8.41 -9.08 14.95
N GLY A 39 -7.77 -9.86 14.07
CA GLY A 39 -7.86 -11.32 14.06
C GLY A 39 -7.36 -11.95 15.37
N ALA A 40 -6.23 -11.47 15.89
CA ALA A 40 -5.65 -11.96 17.14
C ALA A 40 -6.53 -11.68 18.37
N VAL A 41 -7.14 -10.49 18.45
CA VAL A 41 -8.05 -10.15 19.55
C VAL A 41 -9.31 -11.00 19.49
N ILE A 42 -9.89 -11.21 18.30
CA ILE A 42 -11.10 -12.03 18.16
C ILE A 42 -10.80 -13.50 18.50
N ASP A 43 -9.69 -14.07 18.02
CA ASP A 43 -9.28 -15.44 18.40
C ASP A 43 -9.06 -15.58 19.92
N GLY A 44 -8.46 -14.57 20.55
CA GLY A 44 -8.25 -14.54 21.99
C GLY A 44 -9.55 -14.53 22.81
N VAL A 45 -10.60 -13.87 22.32
CA VAL A 45 -11.92 -13.81 22.98
C VAL A 45 -12.78 -15.04 22.66
N ALA A 46 -12.68 -15.57 21.44
CA ALA A 46 -13.51 -16.67 20.97
C ALA A 46 -12.98 -18.07 21.36
N HIS A 47 -11.73 -18.17 21.85
CA HIS A 47 -11.02 -19.44 22.08
C HIS A 47 -11.05 -20.38 20.88
N THR A 48 -11.26 -19.82 19.69
CA THR A 48 -11.08 -20.54 18.44
C THR A 48 -9.59 -20.82 18.30
N ALA A 49 -9.22 -22.06 17.95
CA ALA A 49 -7.90 -22.35 17.38
C ALA A 49 -7.60 -21.26 16.31
N PRO A 50 -6.33 -20.86 16.05
CA PRO A 50 -5.92 -19.55 15.50
C PRO A 50 -6.35 -19.28 14.03
N LEU A 51 -7.59 -19.59 13.69
CA LEU A 51 -8.22 -19.56 12.38
C LEU A 51 -8.56 -18.13 11.99
N LEU A 52 -8.99 -17.29 12.93
CA LEU A 52 -9.39 -15.91 12.61
C LEU A 52 -8.16 -15.03 12.39
N LEU A 53 -7.03 -15.36 13.01
CA LEU A 53 -5.72 -14.80 12.68
C LEU A 53 -5.34 -15.12 11.23
N PHE A 54 -5.46 -16.38 10.80
CA PHE A 54 -5.20 -16.76 9.40
C PHE A 54 -6.18 -16.12 8.43
N ALA A 55 -7.46 -16.00 8.79
CA ALA A 55 -8.46 -15.30 7.99
C ALA A 55 -8.14 -13.81 7.86
N GLY A 56 -7.76 -13.15 8.96
CA GLY A 56 -7.34 -11.74 8.97
C GLY A 56 -6.09 -11.50 8.13
N LEU A 57 -5.11 -12.40 8.19
CA LEU A 57 -3.92 -12.37 7.33
C LEU A 57 -4.29 -12.51 5.85
N LEU A 58 -5.15 -13.47 5.51
CA LEU A 58 -5.59 -13.68 4.13
C LEU A 58 -6.32 -12.44 3.58
N ILE A 59 -7.21 -11.84 4.38
CA ILE A 59 -7.90 -10.59 4.03
C ILE A 59 -6.90 -9.45 3.84
N GLY A 60 -5.92 -9.29 4.73
CA GLY A 60 -4.87 -8.26 4.62
C GLY A 60 -4.03 -8.40 3.35
N ILE A 61 -3.65 -9.63 2.97
CA ILE A 61 -2.92 -9.91 1.73
C ILE A 61 -3.75 -9.52 0.50
N ILE A 62 -5.02 -9.93 0.46
CA ILE A 62 -5.93 -9.61 -0.65
C ILE A 62 -6.12 -8.10 -0.76
N ALA A 63 -6.40 -7.41 0.36
CA ALA A 63 -6.57 -5.97 0.38
C ALA A 63 -5.30 -5.22 -0.09
N GLY A 64 -4.12 -5.64 0.38
CA GLY A 64 -2.84 -5.10 -0.08
C GLY A 64 -2.63 -5.29 -1.58
N GLY A 65 -2.89 -6.49 -2.12
CA GLY A 65 -2.82 -6.77 -3.55
C GLY A 65 -3.77 -5.91 -4.39
N VAL A 66 -5.01 -5.71 -3.92
CA VAL A 66 -6.00 -4.84 -4.58
C VAL A 66 -5.55 -3.39 -4.57
N VAL A 67 -5.02 -2.88 -3.46
CA VAL A 67 -4.49 -1.50 -3.38
C VAL A 67 -3.32 -1.31 -4.35
N VAL A 68 -2.39 -2.25 -4.40
CA VAL A 68 -1.28 -2.22 -5.36
C VAL A 68 -1.83 -2.23 -6.78
N TYR A 69 -2.69 -3.20 -7.13
CA TYR A 69 -3.27 -3.31 -8.46
C TYR A 69 -4.00 -2.03 -8.90
N THR A 70 -4.83 -1.46 -8.04
CA THR A 70 -5.56 -0.20 -8.34
C THR A 70 -4.64 1.01 -8.48
N ARG A 71 -3.50 1.03 -7.80
CA ARG A 71 -2.49 2.10 -7.94
C ARG A 71 -1.63 1.93 -9.19
N PHE A 72 -1.40 0.71 -9.66
CA PHE A 72 -0.61 0.43 -10.85
C PHE A 72 -1.43 0.39 -12.15
N LYS A 73 -2.74 0.10 -12.08
CA LYS A 73 -3.66 0.12 -13.23
C LYS A 73 -3.70 1.43 -14.04
N PRO A 74 -3.49 2.63 -13.47
CA PRO A 74 -3.39 3.87 -14.24
C PRO A 74 -2.12 4.02 -15.09
N TYR A 75 -1.13 3.13 -14.92
CA TYR A 75 0.18 3.18 -15.57
C TYR A 75 0.40 2.07 -16.62
N LEU A 76 -0.60 1.22 -16.85
CA LEU A 76 -0.64 0.13 -17.84
C LEU A 76 -1.64 0.45 -18.93
#